data_AF-A0A7C1F1E7-F1
#
_entry.id   AF-A0A7C1F1E7-F1
#
_cell.length_a   1.000
_cell.length_b   1.000
_cell.length_c   1.000
_cell.angle_alpha   90.00
_cell.angle_beta   90.00
_cell.angle_gamma   90.00
#
_symmetry.space_group_name_H-M   'P 1'
#
loop_
_entity.id
_entity.type
_entity.pdbx_description
1 polymer ?
#
loop_
_entity_poly.entity_id
_entity_poly.type
_entity_poly.pdbx_seq_one_letter_code
_entity_poly.pdbx_strand_id
1 'polypeptide(L)'
;MPNLNSLNDVVLLVVAFLGAFLAALWLSLIFWTYRDMRARSRDVFAALLAAAVVAVLTLPGLLVYLILRPPKTLAETYEQSLEEEALLQEIEEKRVCPGCGRQVQEDWRLCPNCLTKLKKECGQCGKLMDLPWNVCPYCATPVEGKLASASDGEAVAET
;
A
#
# COMPACT_ATOMS: atom_id res chain seq x y z
N MET A 1 -50.73 -2.24 -57.42
CA MET A 1 -49.95 -1.07 -56.94
C MET A 1 -50.07 -1.07 -55.43
N PRO A 2 -48.97 -1.21 -54.65
CA PRO A 2 -49.07 -1.18 -53.20
C PRO A 2 -49.66 0.17 -52.74
N ASN A 3 -50.66 0.12 -51.86
CA ASN A 3 -51.33 1.32 -51.34
C ASN A 3 -50.37 2.08 -50.41
N LEU A 4 -50.30 3.40 -50.52
CA LEU A 4 -49.41 4.24 -49.69
C LEU A 4 -49.58 3.98 -48.19
N ASN A 5 -50.80 3.71 -47.72
CA ASN A 5 -51.07 3.43 -46.31
C ASN A 5 -50.37 2.15 -45.83
N SER A 6 -50.39 1.08 -46.63
CA SER A 6 -49.71 -0.17 -46.28
C SER A 6 -48.19 -0.04 -46.24
N LEU A 7 -47.61 0.82 -47.08
CA LEU A 7 -46.19 1.15 -47.03
C LEU A 7 -45.86 1.95 -45.76
N ASN A 8 -46.70 2.92 -45.38
CA ASN A 8 -46.51 3.70 -44.17
C ASN A 8 -46.58 2.82 -42.92
N ASP A 9 -47.55 1.90 -42.84
CA ASP A 9 -47.70 0.98 -41.71
C ASP A 9 -46.48 0.05 -41.57
N VAL A 10 -45.95 -0.48 -42.68
CA VAL A 10 -44.73 -1.31 -42.68
C VAL A 10 -43.52 -0.48 -42.26
N VAL A 11 -43.37 0.76 -42.77
CA VAL A 11 -42.28 1.66 -42.38
C VAL A 11 -42.34 1.98 -40.89
N LEU A 12 -43.53 2.29 -40.36
CA LEU A 12 -43.74 2.63 -38.95
C LEU A 12 -43.40 1.44 -38.04
N LEU A 13 -43.80 0.23 -38.44
CA LEU A 13 -43.47 -1.00 -37.74
C LEU A 13 -41.95 -1.25 -37.74
N VAL A 14 -41.28 -1.12 -38.90
CA VAL A 14 -39.82 -1.30 -39.01
C VAL A 14 -39.07 -0.27 -38.16
N VAL A 15 -39.48 1.01 -38.22
CA VAL A 15 -38.86 2.08 -37.42
C VAL A 15 -39.07 1.84 -35.93
N ALA A 16 -40.24 1.38 -35.51
CA ALA A 16 -40.53 1.07 -34.11
C ALA A 16 -39.64 -0.08 -33.59
N PHE A 17 -39.50 -1.16 -34.35
CA PHE A 17 -38.63 -2.28 -33.98
C PHE A 17 -37.15 -1.87 -33.95
N LEU A 18 -36.71 -1.11 -34.94
CA LEU A 18 -35.32 -0.65 -35.02
C LEU A 18 -35.00 0.33 -33.89
N GLY A 19 -35.92 1.24 -33.57
CA GLY A 19 -35.82 2.14 -32.42
C GLY A 19 -35.79 1.41 -31.09
N ALA A 20 -36.64 0.40 -30.89
CA ALA A 20 -36.65 -0.43 -29.69
C ALA A 20 -35.32 -1.21 -29.53
N PHE A 21 -34.78 -1.75 -30.62
CA PHE A 21 -33.49 -2.44 -30.63
C PHE A 21 -32.33 -1.51 -30.28
N LEU A 22 -32.29 -0.32 -30.90
CA LEU A 22 -31.28 0.70 -30.58
C LEU A 22 -31.38 1.17 -29.13
N ALA A 23 -32.59 1.35 -28.60
CA ALA A 23 -32.81 1.71 -27.20
C ALA A 23 -32.31 0.61 -26.25
N ALA A 24 -32.58 -0.66 -26.57
CA ALA A 24 -32.07 -1.79 -25.78
C ALA A 24 -30.53 -1.86 -25.80
N LEU A 25 -29.91 -1.67 -26.96
CA LEU A 25 -28.44 -1.60 -27.07
C LEU A 25 -27.86 -0.41 -26.29
N TRP A 26 -28.52 0.74 -26.34
CA TRP A 26 -28.10 1.94 -25.60
C TRP A 26 -28.18 1.71 -24.08
N LEU A 27 -29.29 1.16 -23.57
CA LEU A 27 -29.43 0.80 -22.16
C LEU A 27 -28.42 -0.28 -21.73
N SER A 28 -28.15 -1.26 -22.59
CA SER A 28 -27.14 -2.28 -22.35
C SER A 28 -25.74 -1.67 -22.23
N LEU A 29 -25.39 -0.68 -23.06
CA LEU A 29 -24.11 0.03 -22.97
C LEU A 29 -23.99 0.84 -21.67
N ILE A 30 -25.06 1.49 -21.23
CA ILE A 30 -25.08 2.22 -19.94
C ILE A 30 -24.88 1.25 -18.78
N PHE A 31 -25.63 0.15 -18.76
CA PHE A 31 -25.51 -0.86 -17.72
C PHE A 31 -24.12 -1.53 -17.71
N TRP A 32 -23.58 -1.82 -18.89
CA TRP A 32 -22.25 -2.41 -19.04
C TRP A 32 -21.15 -1.46 -18.56
N THR A 33 -21.19 -0.18 -18.92
CA THR A 33 -20.19 0.81 -18.47
C THR A 33 -20.24 1.05 -16.97
N TYR A 34 -21.43 1.10 -16.38
CA TYR A 34 -21.60 1.19 -14.93
C TYR A 34 -21.01 -0.04 -14.20
N ARG A 35 -21.29 -1.24 -14.72
CA ARG A 35 -20.79 -2.50 -14.13
C ARG A 35 -19.28 -2.67 -14.33
N ASP A 36 -18.73 -2.29 -15.50
CA ASP A 36 -17.30 -2.32 -15.81
C ASP A 36 -16.51 -1.40 -14.87
N MET A 37 -16.99 -0.17 -14.62
CA MET A 37 -16.32 0.74 -13.67
C MET A 37 -16.43 0.28 -12.22
N ARG A 38 -17.61 -0.20 -11.78
CA ARG A 38 -17.78 -0.62 -10.38
C ARG A 38 -17.03 -1.91 -10.05
N ALA A 39 -16.78 -2.76 -11.04
CA ALA A 39 -15.89 -3.90 -10.88
C ALA A 39 -14.40 -3.51 -10.75
N ARG A 40 -14.04 -2.25 -11.08
CA ARG A 40 -12.64 -1.81 -11.24
C ARG A 40 -12.20 -0.68 -10.30
N SER A 41 -13.13 0.12 -9.75
CA SER A 41 -12.85 1.19 -8.79
C SER A 41 -13.91 1.33 -7.68
N ARG A 42 -13.51 1.88 -6.52
CA ARG A 42 -14.37 2.10 -5.33
C ARG A 42 -15.15 3.42 -5.44
N ASP A 43 -14.73 4.30 -6.35
CA ASP A 43 -15.32 5.62 -6.56
C ASP A 43 -16.57 5.57 -7.44
N VAL A 44 -17.72 5.50 -6.75
CA VAL A 44 -19.06 5.48 -7.36
C VAL A 44 -19.37 6.77 -8.13
N PHE A 45 -18.78 7.91 -7.75
CA PHE A 45 -18.97 9.20 -8.42
C PHE A 45 -18.35 9.24 -9.81
N ALA A 46 -17.13 8.72 -9.97
CA ALA A 46 -16.46 8.62 -11.27
C ALA A 46 -17.22 7.65 -12.20
N ALA A 47 -17.73 6.54 -11.63
CA ALA A 47 -18.56 5.59 -12.36
C ALA A 47 -19.88 6.21 -12.87
N LEU A 48 -20.53 7.03 -12.06
CA LEU A 48 -21.74 7.75 -12.45
C LEU A 48 -21.47 8.81 -13.53
N LEU A 49 -20.39 9.59 -13.41
CA LEU A 49 -20.05 10.62 -14.39
C LEU A 49 -19.71 10.03 -15.75
N ALA A 50 -18.93 8.95 -15.82
CA ALA A 50 -18.60 8.33 -17.11
C ALA A 50 -19.79 7.56 -17.71
N ALA A 51 -20.67 6.95 -16.90
CA ALA A 51 -21.94 6.42 -17.39
C ALA A 51 -22.84 7.53 -17.96
N ALA A 52 -22.89 8.71 -17.31
CA ALA A 52 -23.64 9.86 -17.80
C ALA A 52 -23.06 10.42 -19.11
N VAL A 53 -21.73 10.47 -19.26
CA VAL A 53 -21.07 10.89 -20.51
C VAL A 53 -21.36 9.92 -21.65
N VAL A 54 -21.32 8.60 -21.40
CA VAL A 54 -21.67 7.59 -22.42
C VAL A 54 -23.17 7.64 -22.75
N ALA A 55 -24.04 7.92 -21.78
CA ALA A 55 -25.46 8.12 -22.03
C ALA A 55 -25.72 9.33 -22.93
N VAL A 56 -25.10 10.48 -22.65
CA VAL A 56 -25.31 11.72 -23.40
C VAL A 56 -24.64 11.69 -24.78
N LEU A 57 -23.44 11.13 -24.88
CA LEU A 57 -22.63 11.20 -26.10
C LEU A 57 -22.60 9.89 -26.90
N THR A 58 -23.32 8.82 -26.49
CA THR A 58 -23.41 7.52 -27.19
C THR A 58 -22.06 7.00 -27.72
N LEU A 59 -21.81 7.12 -29.02
CA LEU A 59 -20.65 6.59 -29.73
C LEU A 59 -19.34 7.35 -29.41
N PRO A 60 -19.25 8.69 -29.56
CA PRO A 60 -18.06 9.43 -29.13
C PRO A 60 -17.80 9.35 -27.62
N GLY A 61 -18.85 9.20 -26.81
CA GLY A 61 -18.72 9.03 -25.35
C GLY A 61 -18.01 7.73 -24.96
N LEU A 62 -18.28 6.64 -25.70
CA LEU A 62 -17.57 5.38 -25.53
C LEU A 62 -16.09 5.49 -25.90
N LEU A 63 -15.77 6.26 -26.95
CA LEU A 63 -14.41 6.43 -27.44
C LEU A 63 -13.56 7.25 -26.46
N VAL A 64 -14.13 8.31 -25.88
CA VAL A 64 -13.51 9.06 -24.78
C VAL A 64 -13.40 8.20 -23.53
N TYR A 65 -14.43 7.40 -23.19
CA TYR A 65 -14.37 6.46 -22.05
C TYR A 65 -13.24 5.44 -22.20
N LEU A 66 -13.04 4.87 -23.39
CA LEU A 66 -11.96 3.90 -23.63
C LEU A 66 -10.57 4.54 -23.50
N ILE A 67 -10.42 5.82 -23.82
CA ILE A 67 -9.17 6.58 -23.64
C ILE A 67 -8.95 6.98 -22.18
N LEU A 68 -10.02 7.36 -21.48
CA LEU A 68 -9.97 7.76 -20.07
C LEU A 68 -9.96 6.56 -19.10
N ARG A 69 -10.05 5.34 -19.63
CA ARG A 69 -10.14 4.08 -18.88
C ARG A 69 -8.92 3.95 -17.95
N PRO A 70 -9.09 4.02 -16.62
CA PRO A 70 -7.98 3.99 -15.69
C PRO A 70 -7.22 2.65 -15.79
N PRO A 71 -5.89 2.66 -15.94
CA PRO A 71 -5.10 1.44 -16.11
C PRO A 71 -4.86 0.67 -14.79
N LYS A 72 -5.06 1.30 -13.64
CA LYS A 72 -4.69 0.74 -12.33
C LYS A 72 -5.92 0.23 -11.58
N THR A 73 -5.90 -1.07 -11.27
CA THR A 73 -6.96 -1.75 -10.51
C THR A 73 -6.70 -1.63 -9.01
N LEU A 74 -7.76 -1.62 -8.18
CA LEU A 74 -7.63 -1.63 -6.72
C LEU A 74 -6.87 -2.85 -6.17
N ALA A 75 -6.86 -3.95 -6.93
CA ALA A 75 -6.10 -5.16 -6.62
C ALA A 75 -4.59 -4.87 -6.59
N GLU A 76 -4.07 -4.09 -7.56
CA GLU A 76 -2.66 -3.72 -7.61
C GLU A 76 -2.24 -2.85 -6.40
N THR A 77 -3.09 -1.94 -5.94
CA THR A 77 -2.78 -1.13 -4.75
C THR A 77 -2.78 -1.94 -3.45
N TYR A 78 -3.57 -3.01 -3.39
CA TYR A 78 -3.64 -3.89 -2.20
C TYR A 78 -2.45 -4.85 -2.15
N GLU A 79 -2.01 -5.35 -3.31
CA GLU A 79 -0.78 -6.15 -3.41
C GLU A 79 0.46 -5.34 -3.06
N GLN A 80 0.53 -4.08 -3.48
CA GLN A 80 1.64 -3.18 -3.12
C GLN A 80 1.73 -2.93 -1.61
N SER A 81 0.60 -2.74 -0.91
CA SER A 81 0.63 -2.59 0.54
C SER A 81 1.05 -3.89 1.25
N LEU A 82 0.64 -5.06 0.75
CA LEU A 82 1.05 -6.34 1.32
C LEU A 82 2.53 -6.66 1.07
N GLU A 83 3.07 -6.28 -0.09
CA GLU A 83 4.50 -6.40 -0.39
C GLU A 83 5.34 -5.44 0.46
N GLU A 84 4.90 -4.19 0.67
CA GLU A 84 5.59 -3.26 1.59
C GLU A 84 5.59 -3.76 3.03
N GLU A 85 4.48 -4.32 3.51
CA GLU A 85 4.40 -4.92 4.85
C GLU A 85 5.31 -6.14 4.99
N ALA A 86 5.41 -7.00 3.96
CA ALA A 86 6.30 -8.16 3.96
C ALA A 86 7.79 -7.79 3.87
N LEU A 87 8.15 -6.75 3.10
CA LEU A 87 9.52 -6.26 2.99
C LEU A 87 10.01 -5.57 4.28
N LEU A 88 9.13 -4.82 4.95
CA LEU A 88 9.49 -4.14 6.21
C LEU A 88 9.74 -5.14 7.35
N GLN A 89 9.03 -6.27 7.39
CA GLN A 89 9.27 -7.33 8.37
C GLN A 89 10.68 -7.96 8.25
N GLU A 90 11.30 -7.98 7.06
CA GLU A 90 12.65 -8.53 6.89
C GLU A 90 13.77 -7.58 7.36
N ILE A 91 13.46 -6.29 7.54
CA ILE A 91 14.44 -5.25 7.89
C ILE A 91 14.54 -5.06 9.42
N GLU A 92 13.52 -5.46 10.19
CA GLU A 92 13.48 -5.24 11.65
C GLU A 92 14.45 -6.15 12.45
N GLU A 93 14.95 -7.25 11.87
CA GLU A 93 15.72 -8.26 12.62
C GLU A 93 17.25 -8.24 12.43
N LYS A 94 17.80 -7.34 11.62
CA LYS A 94 19.23 -7.40 11.25
C LYS A 94 20.08 -6.46 12.12
N ARG A 95 20.49 -6.93 13.30
CA ARG A 95 21.50 -6.23 14.10
C ARG A 95 22.83 -6.16 13.36
N VAL A 96 23.39 -4.96 13.26
CA VAL A 96 24.63 -4.69 12.50
C VAL A 96 25.80 -4.45 13.45
N CYS A 97 26.98 -4.98 13.12
CA CYS A 97 28.21 -4.73 13.87
C CYS A 97 28.64 -3.26 13.73
N PRO A 98 28.89 -2.53 14.83
CA PRO A 98 29.33 -1.13 14.78
C PRO A 98 30.76 -0.97 14.24
N GLY A 99 31.56 -2.04 14.22
CA GLY A 99 32.95 -2.00 13.73
C GLY A 99 33.08 -2.21 12.22
N CYS A 100 32.29 -3.12 11.63
CA CYS A 100 32.45 -3.52 10.23
C CYS A 100 31.17 -3.46 9.38
N GLY A 101 30.04 -3.07 9.96
CA GLY A 101 28.78 -2.97 9.22
C GLY A 101 28.19 -4.31 8.77
N ARG A 102 28.76 -5.46 9.18
CA ARG A 102 28.22 -6.78 8.86
C ARG A 102 27.12 -7.20 9.84
N GLN A 103 26.19 -8.01 9.34
CA GLN A 103 25.13 -8.61 10.15
C GLN A 103 25.73 -9.55 11.21
N VAL A 104 25.23 -9.45 12.43
CA VAL A 104 25.69 -10.25 13.58
C VAL A 104 24.50 -10.87 14.27
N GLN A 105 24.64 -12.14 14.67
CA GLN A 105 23.60 -12.84 15.42
C GLN A 105 23.57 -12.38 16.87
N GLU A 106 22.41 -12.52 17.53
CA GLU A 106 22.23 -12.08 18.90
C GLU A 106 23.15 -12.80 19.90
N ASP A 107 23.52 -14.05 19.68
CA ASP A 107 24.32 -14.79 20.67
C ASP A 107 25.83 -14.58 20.56
N TRP A 108 26.29 -13.76 19.61
CA TRP A 108 27.71 -13.59 19.34
C TRP A 108 28.37 -12.59 20.31
N ARG A 109 29.44 -13.03 20.98
CA ARG A 109 30.22 -12.18 21.90
C ARG A 109 31.20 -11.27 21.15
N LEU A 110 31.73 -11.77 20.04
CA LEU A 110 32.74 -11.14 19.20
C LEU A 110 32.33 -11.28 17.74
N CYS A 111 32.58 -10.24 16.94
CA CYS A 111 32.39 -10.35 15.49
C CYS A 111 33.47 -11.26 14.87
N PRO A 112 33.12 -12.28 14.08
CA PRO A 112 34.11 -13.17 13.47
C PRO A 112 34.99 -12.49 12.42
N ASN A 113 34.56 -11.34 11.88
CA ASN A 113 35.26 -10.66 10.80
C ASN A 113 36.22 -9.56 11.29
N CYS A 114 35.82 -8.76 12.28
CA CYS A 114 36.62 -7.63 12.78
C CYS A 114 37.05 -7.78 14.24
N LEU A 115 36.67 -8.88 14.90
CA LEU A 115 36.92 -9.15 16.32
C LEU A 115 36.43 -8.05 17.28
N THR A 116 35.58 -7.13 16.82
CA THR A 116 34.94 -6.13 17.68
C THR A 116 34.04 -6.83 18.68
N LYS A 117 34.14 -6.45 19.96
CA LYS A 117 33.31 -6.96 21.04
C LYS A 117 31.89 -6.42 20.89
N LEU A 118 30.92 -7.32 20.71
CA LEU A 118 29.52 -6.97 20.44
C LEU A 118 28.70 -6.94 21.74
N LYS A 119 29.04 -7.81 22.68
CA LYS A 119 28.36 -7.96 23.97
C LYS A 119 29.34 -7.93 25.14
N LYS A 120 28.87 -7.43 26.27
CA LYS A 120 29.55 -7.48 27.56
C LYS A 120 28.80 -8.42 28.48
N GLU A 121 29.51 -9.09 29.37
CA GLU A 121 28.89 -9.87 30.44
C GLU A 121 28.65 -8.95 31.63
N CYS A 122 27.50 -9.11 32.29
CA CYS A 122 27.23 -8.42 33.53
C CYS A 122 28.07 -9.04 34.66
N GLY A 123 28.85 -8.22 35.39
CA GLY A 123 29.67 -8.69 36.52
C GLY A 123 28.87 -9.28 37.70
N GLN A 124 27.56 -9.01 37.77
CA GLN A 124 26.69 -9.48 38.86
C GLN A 124 25.94 -10.77 38.50
N CYS A 125 25.39 -10.89 37.28
CA CYS A 125 24.57 -12.04 36.87
C CYS A 125 25.21 -12.94 35.80
N GLY A 126 26.35 -12.56 35.23
CA GLY A 126 27.05 -13.31 34.17
C GLY A 126 26.31 -13.38 32.83
N LYS A 127 25.12 -12.76 32.68
CA LYS A 127 24.38 -12.76 31.41
C LYS A 127 24.98 -11.78 30.40
N LEU A 128 24.87 -12.15 29.13
CA LEU A 128 25.30 -11.34 27.99
C LEU A 128 24.32 -10.18 27.75
N MET A 129 24.87 -8.97 27.63
CA MET A 129 24.12 -7.75 27.34
C MET A 129 24.78 -6.97 26.21
N ASP A 130 23.98 -6.18 25.49
CA ASP A 130 24.47 -5.32 24.43
C ASP A 130 25.34 -4.18 24.98
N LEU A 131 26.38 -3.82 24.23
CA LEU A 131 27.29 -2.74 24.57
C LEU A 131 26.62 -1.39 24.92
N PRO A 132 25.61 -0.88 24.16
CA PRO A 132 24.99 0.43 24.43
C PRO A 132 24.14 0.47 25.71
N TRP A 133 23.76 -0.67 26.28
CA TRP A 133 22.92 -0.69 27.47
C TRP A 133 23.72 -0.28 28.72
N ASN A 134 23.24 0.73 29.44
CA ASN A 134 23.87 1.22 30.67
C ASN A 134 23.42 0.46 31.93
N VAL A 135 22.33 -0.31 31.81
CA VAL A 135 21.72 -1.09 32.88
C VAL A 135 21.45 -2.50 32.37
N CYS A 136 21.71 -3.52 33.19
CA CYS A 136 21.40 -4.89 32.83
C CYS A 136 19.88 -5.13 32.88
N PRO A 137 19.22 -5.65 31.82
CA PRO A 137 17.78 -5.91 31.82
C PRO A 137 17.36 -7.09 32.71
N TYR A 138 18.31 -7.95 33.12
CA TYR A 138 18.01 -9.15 33.91
C TYR A 138 18.15 -8.91 35.42
N CYS A 139 19.12 -8.11 35.84
CA CYS A 139 19.40 -7.87 37.27
C CYS A 139 19.29 -6.39 37.66
N ALA A 140 18.90 -5.51 36.73
CA ALA A 140 18.77 -4.06 36.93
C ALA A 140 20.03 -3.35 37.45
N THR A 141 21.18 -4.01 37.50
CA THR A 141 22.42 -3.42 37.98
C THR A 141 23.04 -2.52 36.91
N PRO A 142 23.44 -1.28 37.25
CA PRO A 142 24.17 -0.41 36.33
C PRO A 142 25.55 -0.99 36.01
N VAL A 143 26.02 -0.79 34.79
CA VAL A 143 27.33 -1.30 34.36
C VAL A 143 28.43 -0.45 34.98
N GLU A 144 29.33 -1.09 35.72
CA GLU A 144 30.49 -0.47 36.35
C GLU A 144 31.37 0.20 35.27
N GLY A 145 31.51 1.54 35.36
CA GLY A 145 32.33 2.33 34.42
C GLY A 145 31.73 3.66 33.94
N LYS A 146 30.42 3.92 34.11
CA LYS A 146 29.83 5.25 33.78
C LYS A 146 29.44 6.11 34.99
N LEU A 147 29.35 5.53 36.18
CA LEU A 147 29.03 6.26 37.42
C LEU A 147 30.25 6.95 38.05
N ALA A 148 31.48 6.62 37.63
CA ALA A 148 32.69 7.24 38.17
C ALA A 148 32.99 8.64 37.60
N SER A 149 32.24 9.13 36.61
CA SER A 149 32.49 10.45 35.99
C SER A 149 31.33 11.43 36.10
N ALA A 150 30.25 11.10 36.82
CA ALA A 150 29.08 11.96 36.99
C ALA A 150 28.95 12.57 38.40
N SER A 151 29.83 12.21 39.34
CA SER A 151 29.80 12.72 40.72
C SER A 151 30.75 13.90 41.00
N ASP A 152 31.54 14.34 40.02
CA ASP A 152 32.60 15.36 40.25
C ASP A 152 32.18 16.79 39.86
N GLY A 153 30.90 17.03 39.52
CA GLY A 153 30.43 18.32 38.95
C GLY A 153 29.52 19.19 39.82
N GLU A 154 29.07 18.73 41.00
CA GLU A 154 27.96 19.36 41.74
C GLU A 154 28.40 19.96 43.11
N ALA A 155 29.57 20.60 43.18
CA ALA A 155 30.05 21.20 44.42
C ALA A 155 30.85 22.51 44.25
N VAL A 156 30.43 23.44 43.37
CA VAL A 156 30.88 24.84 43.45
C VAL A 156 29.79 25.80 42.95
N ALA A 157 28.79 26.09 43.78
CA ALA A 157 27.92 27.27 43.62
C ALA A 157 27.15 27.59 44.92
N GLU A 158 27.85 27.89 46.02
CA GLU A 158 27.24 28.57 47.17
C GLU A 158 28.34 29.21 48.04
N THR A 159 28.69 30.47 47.74
CA THR A 159 29.12 31.59 48.61
C THR A 159 29.40 32.81 47.75
#